data_AF-A0A2N1IRT4-F1
#
_entry.id   AF-A0A2N1IRT4-F1
#
_cell.length_a   1.000
_cell.length_b   1.000
_cell.length_c   1.000
_cell.angle_alpha   90.00
_cell.angle_beta   90.00
_cell.angle_gamma   90.00
#
_symmetry.space_group_name_H-M   'P 1'
#
loop_
_entity.id
_entity.type
_entity.pdbx_description
1 polymer ?
#
loop_
_entity_poly.entity_id
_entity_poly.type
_entity_poly.pdbx_seq_one_letter_code
_entity_poly.pdbx_strand_id
1 'polypeptide(L)'
;MEASYTWHPGAHCLKPRWPLTPPILPDELFSSWLIRTAHAHVCSPSTLTASAWPKSHAWAVDLDRWHSWADFKALSGIVGMSPQTLLACTLWRVMSNLHPYPVVLNTGNVPWILPLGCRNHSHAGGLMCCPCCIDGPTPHYLLQSRLAWHTVCPRHRVLLIDHCLRCGAALQPARLQPGHPLSECHHCGQSLAHKSSGPLIESTLEFQSFADLASGSRALFGDRSMSFSEWMAIARLIISFLLNAIRHPSAGTLQFCRAIGVEISLLQPSSLGLPFEYLSPAERSVLLGQTWVIMQAGPERFMELASCTGLPISAFPALATGAPEIAKEMLSVLTRHSQHRPGRKGQRQSHTPLDVWQMWHRLQRRTHRNGIS
;
A
#
# COMPACT_ATOMS: atom_id res chain seq x y z
N MET A 1 8.73 -9.78 -20.77
CA MET A 1 9.62 -8.68 -20.35
C MET A 1 9.81 -8.79 -18.85
N GLU A 2 11.05 -9.01 -18.42
CA GLU A 2 11.45 -8.84 -17.02
C GLU A 2 11.20 -7.38 -16.62
N ALA A 3 10.80 -7.14 -15.38
CA ALA A 3 10.68 -5.78 -14.88
C ALA A 3 12.09 -5.14 -14.93
N SER A 4 12.19 -3.92 -15.45
CA SER A 4 13.47 -3.19 -15.60
C SER A 4 14.11 -2.75 -14.28
N TYR A 5 13.50 -3.14 -13.14
CA TYR A 5 13.97 -2.81 -11.80
C TYR A 5 13.65 -3.98 -10.84
N THR A 6 14.47 -4.14 -9.81
CA THR A 6 14.29 -5.11 -8.71
C THR A 6 14.59 -4.42 -7.39
N TRP A 7 13.78 -4.69 -6.37
CA TRP A 7 13.97 -4.24 -4.99
C TRP A 7 15.09 -5.02 -4.29
N HIS A 8 15.17 -6.33 -4.56
CA HIS A 8 16.31 -7.18 -4.22
C HIS A 8 16.43 -8.39 -5.16
N PRO A 9 17.65 -8.82 -5.52
CA PRO A 9 17.87 -9.88 -6.51
C PRO A 9 17.56 -11.31 -6.00
N GLY A 10 17.00 -11.45 -4.81
CA GLY A 10 16.91 -12.74 -4.11
C GLY A 10 18.23 -13.15 -3.45
N ALA A 11 18.30 -14.39 -2.95
CA ALA A 11 19.48 -14.91 -2.28
C ALA A 11 19.49 -16.44 -2.17
N HIS A 12 20.69 -17.03 -2.18
CA HIS A 12 20.92 -18.44 -1.92
C HIS A 12 21.49 -18.66 -0.51
N CYS A 13 21.07 -19.76 0.13
CA CYS A 13 21.60 -20.20 1.41
C CYS A 13 22.99 -20.82 1.27
N LEU A 14 23.93 -20.44 2.14
CA LEU A 14 25.24 -21.07 2.23
C LEU A 14 25.33 -21.94 3.49
N LYS A 15 25.34 -23.27 3.31
CA LYS A 15 25.41 -24.27 4.41
C LYS A 15 24.36 -24.02 5.52
N PRO A 16 23.05 -23.96 5.19
CA PRO A 16 22.03 -23.70 6.18
C PRO A 16 21.93 -24.85 7.20
N ARG A 17 21.70 -24.51 8.47
CA ARG A 17 21.33 -25.44 9.54
C ARG A 17 19.89 -25.93 9.42
N TRP A 18 19.04 -25.13 8.79
CA TRP A 18 17.73 -25.56 8.30
C TRP A 18 17.93 -26.31 6.96
N PRO A 19 17.88 -27.64 6.93
CA PRO A 19 18.39 -28.44 5.81
C PRO A 19 17.60 -28.25 4.50
N LEU A 20 16.34 -27.85 4.56
CA LEU A 20 15.44 -27.71 3.40
C LEU A 20 15.15 -26.24 3.09
N THR A 21 16.09 -25.33 3.38
CA THR A 21 15.86 -23.89 3.17
C THR A 21 15.86 -23.55 1.68
N PRO A 22 14.73 -23.11 1.10
CA PRO A 22 14.69 -22.67 -0.28
C PRO A 22 15.42 -21.33 -0.45
N PRO A 23 15.90 -21.01 -1.67
CA PRO A 23 16.40 -19.68 -1.97
C PRO A 23 15.27 -18.64 -1.83
N ILE A 24 15.65 -17.43 -1.44
CA ILE A 24 14.80 -16.25 -1.55
C ILE A 24 14.73 -15.89 -3.03
N LEU A 25 13.52 -15.76 -3.57
CA LEU A 25 13.32 -15.35 -4.96
C LEU A 25 13.49 -13.83 -5.12
N PRO A 26 13.77 -13.33 -6.34
CA PRO A 26 13.81 -11.90 -6.60
C PRO A 26 12.52 -11.20 -6.15
N ASP A 27 12.67 -10.10 -5.42
CA ASP A 27 11.59 -9.31 -4.85
C ASP A 27 10.60 -10.07 -3.96
N GLU A 28 10.93 -11.27 -3.48
CA GLU A 28 10.08 -12.02 -2.57
C GLU A 28 10.03 -11.39 -1.17
N LEU A 29 8.81 -11.22 -0.63
CA LEU A 29 8.62 -10.77 0.74
C LEU A 29 9.28 -11.71 1.75
N PHE A 30 9.89 -11.13 2.78
CA PHE A 30 10.48 -11.88 3.88
C PHE A 30 9.51 -12.89 4.52
N SER A 31 8.27 -12.48 4.78
CA SER A 31 7.23 -13.38 5.30
C SER A 31 6.87 -14.50 4.31
N SER A 32 6.80 -14.22 3.01
CA SER A 32 6.56 -15.24 1.96
C SER A 32 7.64 -16.31 1.99
N TRP A 33 8.91 -15.90 2.04
CA TRP A 33 10.03 -16.83 2.11
C TRP A 33 10.03 -17.66 3.40
N LEU A 34 9.73 -17.05 4.55
CA LEU A 34 9.60 -17.79 5.82
C LEU A 34 8.49 -18.85 5.75
N ILE A 35 7.35 -18.55 5.13
CA ILE A 35 6.24 -19.51 4.96
C ILE A 35 6.68 -20.67 4.05
N ARG A 36 7.30 -20.37 2.90
CA ARG A 36 7.84 -21.41 2.01
C ARG A 36 8.89 -22.27 2.69
N THR A 37 9.75 -21.66 3.49
CA THR A 37 10.76 -22.38 4.28
C THR A 37 10.09 -23.30 5.30
N ALA A 38 9.03 -22.87 5.97
CA ALA A 38 8.31 -23.67 6.94
C ALA A 38 7.61 -24.86 6.26
N HIS A 39 6.95 -24.61 5.12
CA HIS A 39 6.32 -25.65 4.31
C HIS A 39 7.34 -26.67 3.80
N ALA A 40 8.54 -26.25 3.38
CA ALA A 40 9.61 -27.15 2.98
C ALA A 40 10.08 -28.06 4.12
N HIS A 41 10.00 -27.59 5.37
CA HIS A 41 10.29 -28.38 6.58
C HIS A 41 9.04 -29.09 7.16
N VAL A 42 7.92 -29.09 6.42
CA VAL A 42 6.64 -29.72 6.83
C VAL A 42 6.17 -29.23 8.21
N CYS A 43 6.39 -27.94 8.51
CA CYS A 43 6.02 -27.36 9.79
C CYS A 43 5.28 -26.03 9.63
N SER A 44 4.61 -25.58 10.70
CA SER A 44 3.92 -24.31 10.67
C SER A 44 4.91 -23.14 10.62
N PRO A 45 4.56 -21.99 10.01
CA PRO A 45 5.40 -20.80 10.04
C PRO A 45 5.78 -20.38 11.48
N SER A 46 4.86 -20.52 12.44
CA SER A 46 5.12 -20.27 13.85
C SER A 46 6.20 -21.20 14.43
N THR A 47 6.11 -22.51 14.14
CA THR A 47 7.10 -23.52 14.57
C THR A 47 8.49 -23.19 14.05
N LEU A 48 8.61 -22.87 12.74
CA LEU A 48 9.89 -22.49 12.15
C LEU A 48 10.46 -21.24 12.84
N THR A 49 9.68 -20.15 12.91
CA THR A 49 10.15 -18.87 13.45
C THR A 49 10.50 -18.96 14.94
N ALA A 50 9.84 -19.83 15.71
CA ALA A 50 10.16 -20.03 17.13
C ALA A 50 11.55 -20.65 17.34
N SER A 51 12.09 -21.36 16.34
CA SER A 51 13.46 -21.89 16.40
C SER A 51 14.54 -20.81 16.20
N ALA A 52 14.23 -19.75 15.45
CA ALA A 52 15.13 -18.60 15.25
C ALA A 52 14.94 -17.52 16.31
N TRP A 53 13.69 -17.27 16.72
CA TRP A 53 13.32 -16.26 17.70
C TRP A 53 12.41 -16.85 18.79
N PRO A 54 12.99 -17.56 19.78
CA PRO A 54 12.23 -18.18 20.85
C PRO A 54 11.37 -17.17 21.61
N LYS A 55 10.16 -17.58 22.02
CA LYS A 55 9.18 -16.74 22.75
C LYS A 55 8.69 -15.49 22.01
N SER A 56 9.01 -15.35 20.72
CA SER A 56 8.47 -14.27 19.91
C SER A 56 7.04 -14.58 19.45
N HIS A 57 6.20 -13.56 19.39
CA HIS A 57 4.91 -13.61 18.70
C HIS A 57 5.07 -13.12 17.25
N ALA A 58 6.02 -13.73 16.52
CA ALA A 58 6.43 -13.29 15.19
C ALA A 58 5.24 -13.03 14.25
N TRP A 59 4.32 -13.98 14.16
CA TRP A 59 3.13 -13.89 13.29
C TRP A 59 1.96 -13.09 13.88
N ALA A 60 2.13 -12.44 15.03
CA ALA A 60 1.14 -11.51 15.59
C ALA A 60 1.36 -10.06 15.15
N VAL A 61 2.45 -9.80 14.44
CA VAL A 61 2.85 -8.49 13.92
C VAL A 61 3.17 -8.60 12.43
N ASP A 62 3.36 -7.45 11.79
CA ASP A 62 3.79 -7.39 10.40
C ASP A 62 5.29 -7.71 10.29
N LEU A 63 5.63 -8.98 10.05
CA LEU A 63 7.01 -9.47 9.93
C LEU A 63 7.79 -8.87 8.75
N ASP A 64 7.10 -8.34 7.75
CA ASP A 64 7.76 -7.66 6.65
C ASP A 64 8.26 -6.26 7.08
N ARG A 65 7.94 -5.79 8.29
CA ARG A 65 8.58 -4.63 8.91
C ARG A 65 9.74 -5.10 9.78
N TRP A 66 10.76 -4.26 9.92
CA TRP A 66 11.84 -4.54 10.86
C TRP A 66 11.36 -4.44 12.32
N HIS A 67 11.80 -5.39 13.14
CA HIS A 67 11.54 -5.41 14.58
C HIS A 67 12.84 -5.62 15.35
N SER A 68 13.01 -4.93 16.47
CA SER A 68 14.22 -5.04 17.29
C SER A 68 14.43 -6.42 17.91
N TRP A 69 13.35 -7.16 18.17
CA TRP A 69 13.40 -8.51 18.72
C TRP A 69 13.75 -9.58 17.66
N ALA A 70 13.58 -9.29 16.37
CA ALA A 70 13.88 -10.21 15.29
C ALA A 70 15.39 -10.17 15.02
N ASP A 71 16.16 -10.93 15.80
CA ASP A 71 17.62 -10.99 15.65
C ASP A 71 18.01 -11.60 14.29
N PHE A 72 18.34 -10.72 13.34
CA PHE A 72 18.81 -11.10 12.02
C PHE A 72 20.18 -11.76 12.03
N LYS A 73 21.02 -11.56 13.06
CA LYS A 73 22.30 -12.28 13.19
C LYS A 73 22.07 -13.74 13.58
N ALA A 74 21.13 -13.99 14.49
CA ALA A 74 20.73 -15.35 14.84
C ALA A 74 20.15 -16.09 13.62
N LEU A 75 19.20 -15.47 12.91
CA LEU A 75 18.63 -16.07 11.69
C LEU A 75 19.71 -16.27 10.61
N SER A 76 20.59 -15.29 10.41
CA SER A 76 21.73 -15.36 9.47
C SER A 76 22.59 -16.60 9.72
N GLY A 77 22.95 -16.89 10.97
CA GLY A 77 23.73 -18.07 11.34
C GLY A 77 23.00 -19.40 11.13
N ILE A 78 21.66 -19.38 11.06
CA ILE A 78 20.84 -20.56 10.78
C ILE A 78 20.73 -20.80 9.27
N VAL A 79 20.45 -19.77 8.47
CA VAL A 79 20.12 -19.94 7.04
C VAL A 79 21.30 -19.70 6.11
N GLY A 80 22.43 -19.19 6.63
CA GLY A 80 23.62 -18.95 5.84
C GLY A 80 23.47 -17.79 4.86
N MET A 81 22.76 -16.73 5.24
CA MET A 81 22.61 -15.49 4.47
C MET A 81 23.04 -14.30 5.32
N SER A 82 23.52 -13.22 4.72
CA SER A 82 23.90 -12.02 5.49
C SER A 82 22.68 -11.36 6.14
N PRO A 83 22.81 -10.72 7.31
CA PRO A 83 21.75 -9.92 7.92
C PRO A 83 21.21 -8.84 6.97
N GLN A 84 22.09 -8.24 6.15
CA GLN A 84 21.74 -7.22 5.17
C GLN A 84 20.84 -7.77 4.05
N THR A 85 21.14 -8.98 3.58
CA THR A 85 20.31 -9.70 2.60
C THR A 85 18.91 -9.94 3.14
N LEU A 86 18.81 -10.48 4.36
CA LEU A 86 17.53 -10.75 5.01
C LEU A 86 16.75 -9.46 5.25
N LEU A 87 17.41 -8.38 5.68
CA LEU A 87 16.80 -7.06 5.86
C LEU A 87 16.29 -6.48 4.54
N ALA A 88 17.00 -6.69 3.42
CA ALA A 88 16.60 -6.21 2.10
C ALA A 88 15.32 -6.87 1.56
N CYS A 89 14.96 -8.05 2.10
CA CYS A 89 13.71 -8.76 1.76
C CYS A 89 12.50 -8.24 2.58
N THR A 90 12.76 -7.37 3.57
CA THR A 90 11.72 -6.67 4.34
C THR A 90 11.39 -5.32 3.67
N LEU A 91 10.33 -4.67 4.14
CA LEU A 91 9.95 -3.31 3.76
C LEU A 91 10.88 -2.24 4.35
N TRP A 92 11.90 -2.60 5.14
CA TRP A 92 12.78 -1.63 5.79
C TRP A 92 13.36 -0.60 4.82
N ARG A 93 13.99 -1.06 3.72
CA ARG A 93 14.68 -0.17 2.79
C ARG A 93 13.74 0.84 2.14
N VAL A 94 12.60 0.38 1.63
CA VAL A 94 11.61 1.25 1.00
C VAL A 94 10.96 2.18 2.01
N MET A 95 10.70 1.71 3.23
CA MET A 95 10.19 2.55 4.32
C MET A 95 11.17 3.66 4.73
N SER A 96 12.46 3.36 4.84
CA SER A 96 13.49 4.35 5.14
C SER A 96 13.63 5.39 4.02
N ASN A 97 13.47 4.98 2.75
CA ASN A 97 13.50 5.91 1.61
C ASN A 97 12.26 6.81 1.54
N LEU A 98 11.08 6.29 1.90
CA LEU A 98 9.83 7.05 1.96
C LEU A 98 9.80 8.01 3.15
N HIS A 99 10.30 7.55 4.30
CA HIS A 99 10.17 8.22 5.60
C HIS A 99 11.53 8.33 6.28
N PRO A 100 12.34 9.35 5.92
CA PRO A 100 13.65 9.55 6.50
C PRO A 100 13.59 9.89 8.01
N TYR A 101 12.42 10.25 8.52
CA TYR A 101 12.19 10.53 9.95
C TYR A 101 11.68 9.28 10.69
N PRO A 102 12.43 8.77 11.70
CA PRO A 102 12.12 7.50 12.37
C PRO A 102 10.75 7.42 13.06
N VAL A 103 10.18 8.56 13.48
CA VAL A 103 8.90 8.60 14.23
C VAL A 103 7.75 7.95 13.46
N VAL A 104 7.73 8.09 12.13
CA VAL A 104 6.67 7.54 11.27
C VAL A 104 6.76 6.01 11.22
N LEU A 105 7.97 5.45 11.32
CA LEU A 105 8.24 4.02 11.25
C LEU A 105 7.71 3.24 12.47
N ASN A 106 7.34 3.91 13.55
CA ASN A 106 6.74 3.29 14.74
C ASN A 106 5.21 3.35 14.75
N THR A 107 4.58 3.96 13.75
CA THR A 107 3.13 4.05 13.67
C THR A 107 2.51 2.80 13.03
N GLY A 108 1.26 2.51 13.40
CA GLY A 108 0.49 1.41 12.81
C GLY A 108 0.04 1.67 11.36
N ASN A 109 0.00 2.95 10.94
CA ASN A 109 -0.36 3.36 9.59
C ASN A 109 0.78 4.20 8.98
N VAL A 110 1.72 3.52 8.34
CA VAL A 110 2.85 4.16 7.65
C VAL A 110 2.38 4.56 6.25
N PRO A 111 2.42 5.86 5.88
CA PRO A 111 2.00 6.27 4.55
C PRO A 111 2.70 5.47 3.46
N TRP A 112 1.94 5.12 2.42
CA TRP A 112 2.40 4.33 1.28
C TRP A 112 2.73 2.86 1.54
N ILE A 113 2.57 2.37 2.77
CA ILE A 113 2.73 0.95 3.12
C ILE A 113 1.37 0.38 3.51
N LEU A 114 0.98 -0.72 2.87
CA LEU A 114 -0.31 -1.34 3.14
C LEU A 114 -0.32 -2.00 4.53
N PRO A 115 -1.25 -1.60 5.42
CA PRO A 115 -1.33 -2.17 6.75
C PRO A 115 -1.97 -3.55 6.71
N LEU A 116 -1.31 -4.55 7.30
CA LEU A 116 -1.89 -5.89 7.45
C LEU A 116 -3.06 -5.91 8.46
N GLY A 117 -3.07 -4.98 9.42
CA GLY A 117 -4.06 -4.97 10.51
C GLY A 117 -3.98 -6.25 11.35
N CYS A 118 -2.78 -6.57 11.84
CA CYS A 118 -2.52 -7.79 12.58
C CYS A 118 -3.25 -7.81 13.93
N ARG A 119 -3.92 -8.93 14.23
CA ARG A 119 -4.47 -9.25 15.54
C ARG A 119 -4.34 -10.74 15.78
N ASN A 120 -3.53 -11.13 16.77
CA ASN A 120 -3.09 -12.52 16.94
C ASN A 120 -2.55 -13.03 15.58
N HIS A 121 -2.80 -14.29 15.23
CA HIS A 121 -2.35 -14.89 13.97
C HIS A 121 -3.22 -14.53 12.74
N SER A 122 -4.03 -13.46 12.81
CA SER A 122 -4.96 -13.07 11.75
C SER A 122 -4.72 -11.64 11.29
N HIS A 123 -4.88 -11.41 9.99
CA HIS A 123 -4.72 -10.10 9.37
C HIS A 123 -6.05 -9.63 8.76
N ALA A 124 -6.29 -8.31 8.80
CA ALA A 124 -7.49 -7.69 8.27
C ALA A 124 -7.43 -7.42 6.75
N GLY A 125 -6.25 -7.56 6.13
CA GLY A 125 -6.00 -7.27 4.71
C GLY A 125 -4.53 -6.96 4.44
N GLY A 126 -4.28 -6.07 3.47
CA GLY A 126 -2.98 -5.42 3.24
C GLY A 126 -1.95 -6.24 2.46
N LEU A 127 -2.12 -7.55 2.35
CA LEU A 127 -1.36 -8.39 1.43
C LEU A 127 -2.08 -8.49 0.10
N MET A 128 -1.34 -8.37 -0.99
CA MET A 128 -1.86 -8.51 -2.34
C MET A 128 -1.01 -9.47 -3.17
N CYS A 129 -1.58 -10.00 -4.24
CA CYS A 129 -0.81 -10.69 -5.26
C CYS A 129 -1.40 -10.48 -6.66
N CYS A 130 -0.59 -10.75 -7.67
CA CYS A 130 -1.08 -10.90 -9.03
C CYS A 130 -1.59 -12.34 -9.19
N PRO A 131 -2.84 -12.54 -9.66
CA PRO A 131 -3.39 -13.89 -9.86
C PRO A 131 -2.56 -14.70 -10.87
N CYS A 132 -1.93 -14.06 -11.84
CA CYS A 132 -1.07 -14.74 -12.82
C CYS A 132 0.33 -15.04 -12.27
N CYS A 133 0.92 -14.17 -11.44
CA CYS A 133 2.24 -14.45 -10.85
C CYS A 133 2.16 -15.56 -9.80
N ILE A 134 1.11 -15.54 -8.98
CA ILE A 134 0.98 -16.50 -7.88
C ILE A 134 0.74 -17.93 -8.38
N ASP A 135 0.17 -18.09 -9.57
CA ASP A 135 -0.04 -19.38 -10.25
C ASP A 135 1.24 -19.96 -10.89
N GLY A 136 2.37 -19.25 -10.78
CA GLY A 136 3.65 -19.72 -11.28
C GLY A 136 4.17 -20.98 -10.57
N PRO A 137 5.27 -21.57 -11.07
CA PRO A 137 5.80 -22.85 -10.56
C PRO A 137 6.20 -22.81 -9.08
N THR A 138 6.63 -21.64 -8.60
CA THR A 138 6.93 -21.40 -7.20
C THR A 138 6.09 -20.22 -6.70
N PRO A 139 4.87 -20.46 -6.17
CA PRO A 139 4.01 -19.41 -5.67
C PRO A 139 4.66 -18.62 -4.53
N HIS A 140 4.76 -17.30 -4.69
CA HIS A 140 5.33 -16.39 -3.69
C HIS A 140 4.69 -14.99 -3.77
N TYR A 141 4.78 -14.25 -2.67
CA TYR A 141 4.27 -12.88 -2.60
C TYR A 141 5.43 -11.88 -2.76
N LEU A 142 5.20 -10.86 -3.57
CA LEU A 142 6.23 -9.89 -3.97
C LEU A 142 6.22 -8.65 -3.06
N LEU A 143 7.39 -8.07 -2.80
CA LEU A 143 7.60 -6.91 -1.95
C LEU A 143 6.77 -5.71 -2.39
N GLN A 144 6.79 -5.41 -3.69
CA GLN A 144 6.01 -4.34 -4.28
C GLN A 144 4.51 -4.49 -4.06
N SER A 145 4.02 -5.72 -3.84
CA SER A 145 2.60 -5.96 -3.54
C SER A 145 2.18 -5.48 -2.14
N ARG A 146 3.10 -4.92 -1.34
CA ARG A 146 2.81 -4.23 -0.07
C ARG A 146 2.89 -2.71 -0.18
N LEU A 147 3.24 -2.18 -1.35
CA LEU A 147 3.40 -0.75 -1.60
C LEU A 147 2.08 -0.18 -2.11
N ALA A 148 1.61 0.91 -1.50
CA ALA A 148 0.25 1.39 -1.76
C ALA A 148 0.07 1.96 -3.18
N TRP A 149 1.16 2.32 -3.87
CA TRP A 149 1.10 2.71 -5.28
C TRP A 149 1.02 1.52 -6.24
N HIS A 150 1.35 0.30 -5.81
CA HIS A 150 1.19 -0.90 -6.63
C HIS A 150 -0.26 -1.38 -6.55
N THR A 151 -0.96 -1.31 -7.68
CA THR A 151 -2.34 -1.76 -7.85
C THR A 151 -2.51 -2.67 -9.05
N VAL A 152 -1.62 -2.55 -10.04
CA VAL A 152 -1.57 -3.36 -11.26
C VAL A 152 -0.23 -4.08 -11.33
N CYS A 153 -0.26 -5.35 -11.71
CA CYS A 153 0.96 -6.10 -12.01
C CYS A 153 1.63 -5.55 -13.28
N PRO A 154 2.89 -5.07 -13.23
CA PRO A 154 3.56 -4.51 -14.41
C PRO A 154 3.83 -5.58 -15.48
N ARG A 155 3.98 -6.86 -15.09
CA ARG A 155 4.24 -7.98 -16.00
C ARG A 155 2.99 -8.42 -16.75
N HIS A 156 1.90 -8.64 -16.02
CA HIS A 156 0.68 -9.25 -16.56
C HIS A 156 -0.40 -8.24 -16.90
N ARG A 157 -0.22 -6.96 -16.52
CA ARG A 157 -1.16 -5.85 -16.73
C ARG A 157 -2.57 -6.17 -16.21
N VAL A 158 -2.64 -6.87 -15.09
CA VAL A 158 -3.88 -7.19 -14.36
C VAL A 158 -3.89 -6.50 -13.00
N LEU A 159 -5.08 -6.13 -12.53
CA LEU A 159 -5.25 -5.61 -11.19
C LEU A 159 -4.82 -6.66 -10.15
N LEU A 160 -4.11 -6.24 -9.11
CA LEU A 160 -3.77 -7.12 -8.00
C LEU A 160 -5.04 -7.48 -7.21
N ILE A 161 -5.07 -8.67 -6.63
CA ILE A 161 -6.12 -9.10 -5.70
C ILE A 161 -5.61 -8.96 -4.27
N ASP A 162 -6.46 -8.52 -3.35
CA ASP A 162 -6.18 -8.36 -1.92
C ASP A 162 -7.04 -9.29 -1.03
N HIS A 163 -7.87 -10.12 -1.67
CA HIS A 163 -8.73 -11.12 -1.04
C HIS A 163 -8.99 -12.29 -2.00
N CYS A 164 -9.47 -13.40 -1.45
CA CYS A 164 -9.95 -14.52 -2.25
C CYS A 164 -11.25 -14.14 -2.97
N LEU A 165 -11.26 -14.23 -4.30
CA LEU A 165 -12.42 -13.88 -5.12
C LEU A 165 -13.62 -14.84 -4.94
N ARG A 166 -13.43 -15.99 -4.26
CA ARG A 166 -14.51 -16.94 -3.99
C ARG A 166 -15.18 -16.72 -2.62
N CYS A 167 -14.39 -16.58 -1.55
CA CYS A 167 -14.94 -16.50 -0.18
C CYS A 167 -14.77 -15.12 0.47
N GLY A 168 -14.09 -14.17 -0.18
CA GLY A 168 -13.85 -12.82 0.36
C GLY A 168 -12.80 -12.74 1.47
N ALA A 169 -12.20 -13.86 1.88
CA ALA A 169 -11.19 -13.85 2.93
C ALA A 169 -9.92 -13.12 2.49
N ALA A 170 -9.34 -12.28 3.36
CA ALA A 170 -8.05 -11.65 3.14
C ALA A 170 -6.94 -12.69 2.89
N LEU A 171 -5.94 -12.33 2.09
CA LEU A 171 -4.80 -13.21 1.80
C LEU A 171 -3.95 -13.39 3.07
N GLN A 172 -3.90 -14.63 3.59
CA GLN A 172 -3.17 -14.98 4.82
C GLN A 172 -2.42 -16.30 4.63
N PRO A 173 -1.37 -16.33 3.79
CA PRO A 173 -0.63 -17.55 3.49
C PRO A 173 0.02 -18.19 4.72
N ALA A 174 0.30 -17.42 5.77
CA ALA A 174 0.84 -17.95 7.03
C ALA A 174 -0.10 -18.93 7.76
N ARG A 175 -1.39 -18.95 7.38
CA ARG A 175 -2.40 -19.86 7.94
C ARG A 175 -2.60 -21.13 7.10
N LEU A 176 -1.92 -21.26 5.96
CA LEU A 176 -1.95 -22.48 5.15
C LEU A 176 -1.22 -23.61 5.88
N GLN A 177 -1.83 -24.79 5.86
CA GLN A 177 -1.17 -26.00 6.36
C GLN A 177 0.00 -26.37 5.44
N PRO A 178 1.07 -27.00 5.98
CA PRO A 178 2.14 -27.54 5.14
C PRO A 178 1.60 -28.47 4.07
N GLY A 179 2.14 -28.36 2.84
CA GLY A 179 1.68 -29.13 1.68
C GLY A 179 0.65 -28.42 0.80
N HIS A 180 0.03 -27.32 1.28
CA HIS A 180 -0.81 -26.46 0.45
C HIS A 180 0.01 -25.34 -0.20
N PRO A 181 -0.15 -25.10 -1.51
CA PRO A 181 0.58 -24.04 -2.21
C PRO A 181 0.14 -22.65 -1.74
N LEU A 182 1.07 -21.69 -1.77
CA LEU A 182 0.79 -20.28 -1.41
C LEU A 182 -0.19 -19.60 -2.38
N SER A 183 -0.49 -20.24 -3.52
CA SER A 183 -1.51 -19.85 -4.49
C SER A 183 -2.92 -20.26 -4.09
N GLU A 184 -3.14 -20.88 -2.93
CA GLU A 184 -4.46 -21.21 -2.44
C GLU A 184 -4.95 -20.26 -1.34
N CYS A 185 -6.28 -20.11 -1.27
CA CYS A 185 -6.92 -19.44 -0.15
C CYS A 185 -6.85 -20.28 1.12
N HIS A 186 -6.23 -19.74 2.17
CA HIS A 186 -6.16 -20.38 3.50
C HIS A 186 -7.52 -20.74 4.12
N HIS A 187 -8.61 -20.09 3.68
CA HIS A 187 -9.95 -20.29 4.26
C HIS A 187 -10.79 -21.31 3.49
N CYS A 188 -10.83 -21.24 2.15
CA CYS A 188 -11.70 -22.09 1.34
C CYS A 188 -10.96 -23.06 0.40
N GLY A 189 -9.62 -23.05 0.39
CA GLY A 189 -8.79 -23.89 -0.48
C GLY A 189 -8.83 -23.54 -1.96
N GLN A 190 -9.62 -22.55 -2.38
CA GLN A 190 -9.70 -22.16 -3.78
C GLN A 190 -8.38 -21.54 -4.26
N SER A 191 -7.96 -21.89 -5.48
CA SER A 191 -6.86 -21.22 -6.16
C SER A 191 -7.13 -19.70 -6.31
N LEU A 192 -6.08 -18.93 -6.04
CA LEU A 192 -6.01 -17.48 -6.21
C LEU A 192 -5.68 -17.08 -7.66
N ALA A 193 -5.47 -18.04 -8.57
CA ALA A 193 -5.13 -17.82 -9.97
C ALA A 193 -6.26 -17.20 -10.83
N HIS A 194 -7.40 -16.90 -10.21
CA HIS A 194 -8.54 -16.34 -10.92
C HIS A 194 -8.28 -14.88 -11.28
N LYS A 195 -8.35 -14.55 -12.58
CA LYS A 195 -8.09 -13.20 -13.07
C LYS A 195 -9.07 -12.21 -12.44
N SER A 196 -8.52 -11.14 -11.89
CA SER A 196 -9.30 -10.00 -11.44
C SER A 196 -9.92 -9.31 -12.65
N SER A 197 -11.17 -8.87 -12.48
CA SER A 197 -11.85 -8.00 -13.43
C SER A 197 -11.67 -6.57 -12.96
N GLY A 198 -11.16 -5.68 -13.82
CA GLY A 198 -11.01 -4.27 -13.51
C GLY A 198 -10.45 -3.49 -14.69
N PRO A 199 -10.82 -2.21 -14.85
CA PRO A 199 -10.28 -1.39 -15.92
C PRO A 199 -8.78 -1.17 -15.70
N LEU A 200 -8.01 -1.36 -16.76
CA LEU A 200 -6.61 -0.96 -16.79
C LEU A 200 -6.54 0.52 -17.16
N ILE A 201 -5.97 1.34 -16.27
CA ILE A 201 -5.79 2.77 -16.48
C ILE A 201 -4.30 3.00 -16.75
N GLU A 202 -3.95 3.52 -17.93
CA GLU A 202 -2.55 3.67 -18.34
C GLU A 202 -1.79 4.62 -17.41
N SER A 203 -2.39 5.75 -17.04
CA SER A 203 -1.80 6.73 -16.12
C SER A 203 -1.47 6.13 -14.75
N THR A 204 -2.17 5.08 -14.31
CA THR A 204 -1.83 4.34 -13.08
C THR A 204 -0.52 3.57 -13.24
N LEU A 205 -0.33 2.91 -14.38
CA LEU A 205 0.91 2.19 -14.66
C LEU A 205 2.10 3.15 -14.85
N GLU A 206 1.87 4.31 -15.44
CA GLU A 206 2.87 5.37 -15.55
C GLU A 206 3.26 5.89 -14.17
N PHE A 207 2.29 6.21 -13.29
CA PHE A 207 2.56 6.57 -11.90
C PHE A 207 3.40 5.50 -11.19
N GLN A 208 2.98 4.24 -11.30
CA GLN A 208 3.67 3.10 -10.68
C GLN A 208 5.12 3.01 -11.14
N SER A 209 5.33 3.01 -12.46
CA SER A 209 6.65 2.87 -13.06
C SER A 209 7.56 4.03 -12.69
N PHE A 210 7.01 5.26 -12.68
CA PHE A 210 7.76 6.44 -12.26
C PHE A 210 8.15 6.36 -10.78
N ALA A 211 7.22 6.01 -9.90
CA ALA A 211 7.50 5.86 -8.46
C ALA A 211 8.56 4.78 -8.19
N ASP A 212 8.52 3.67 -8.92
CA ASP A 212 9.49 2.59 -8.79
C ASP A 212 10.90 3.03 -9.21
N LEU A 213 11.02 3.73 -10.35
CA LEU A 213 12.30 4.30 -10.80
C LEU A 213 12.82 5.35 -9.81
N ALA A 214 11.94 6.26 -9.37
CA ALA A 214 12.26 7.32 -8.42
C ALA A 214 12.72 6.77 -7.06
N SER A 215 12.31 5.56 -6.68
CA SER A 215 12.73 4.96 -5.40
C SER A 215 14.24 4.73 -5.28
N GLY A 216 14.94 4.63 -6.42
CA GLY A 216 16.38 4.46 -6.52
C GLY A 216 17.14 5.73 -6.95
N SER A 217 16.44 6.83 -7.22
CA SER A 217 17.04 8.06 -7.78
C SER A 217 16.40 9.33 -7.21
N ARG A 218 16.78 10.49 -7.76
CA ARG A 218 15.99 11.71 -7.59
C ARG A 218 14.79 11.67 -8.55
N ALA A 219 13.70 12.29 -8.14
CA ALA A 219 12.50 12.48 -8.95
C ALA A 219 12.44 13.90 -9.49
N LEU A 220 11.76 14.08 -10.62
CA LEU A 220 11.41 15.39 -11.17
C LEU A 220 9.94 15.69 -10.90
N PHE A 221 9.64 16.95 -10.62
CA PHE A 221 8.29 17.49 -10.62
C PHE A 221 8.34 18.87 -11.30
N GLY A 222 7.87 18.94 -12.54
CA GLY A 222 8.28 19.99 -13.48
C GLY A 222 9.81 19.98 -13.66
N ASP A 223 10.43 21.15 -13.61
CA ASP A 223 11.89 21.30 -13.74
C ASP A 223 12.64 21.10 -12.42
N ARG A 224 11.95 20.80 -11.33
CA ARG A 224 12.54 20.70 -9.99
C ARG A 224 12.94 19.27 -9.66
N SER A 225 14.20 19.09 -9.26
CA SER A 225 14.71 17.82 -8.77
C SER A 225 14.55 17.67 -7.25
N MET A 226 13.94 16.58 -6.80
CA MET A 226 13.66 16.31 -5.40
C MET A 226 13.94 14.86 -5.02
N SER A 227 13.99 14.59 -3.72
CA SER A 227 14.09 13.22 -3.21
C SER A 227 12.79 12.44 -3.45
N PHE A 228 12.90 11.10 -3.42
CA PHE A 228 11.74 10.22 -3.50
C PHE A 228 10.69 10.51 -2.42
N SER A 229 11.12 10.77 -1.18
CA SER A 229 10.22 11.10 -0.06
C SER A 229 9.43 12.39 -0.32
N GLU A 230 10.08 13.44 -0.84
CA GLU A 230 9.41 14.70 -1.18
C GLU A 230 8.38 14.52 -2.30
N TRP A 231 8.75 13.80 -3.37
CA TRP A 231 7.82 13.52 -4.47
C TRP A 231 6.60 12.72 -4.00
N MET A 232 6.82 11.70 -3.17
CA MET A 232 5.76 10.90 -2.57
C MET A 232 4.90 11.69 -1.58
N ALA A 233 5.44 12.73 -0.94
CA ALA A 233 4.67 13.65 -0.10
C ALA A 233 3.73 14.54 -0.95
N ILE A 234 4.19 15.04 -2.10
CA ILE A 234 3.36 15.81 -3.03
C ILE A 234 2.26 14.93 -3.63
N ALA A 235 2.58 13.72 -4.09
CA ALA A 235 1.59 12.77 -4.57
C ALA A 235 0.52 12.49 -3.50
N ARG A 236 0.92 12.36 -2.23
CA ARG A 236 -0.02 12.17 -1.11
C ARG A 236 -0.91 13.38 -0.87
N LEU A 237 -0.36 14.60 -1.01
CA LEU A 237 -1.13 15.84 -0.92
C LEU A 237 -2.22 15.88 -1.99
N ILE A 238 -1.87 15.53 -3.23
CA ILE A 238 -2.81 15.48 -4.35
C ILE A 238 -3.87 14.41 -4.15
N ILE A 239 -3.50 13.19 -3.71
CA ILE A 239 -4.48 12.14 -3.35
C ILE A 239 -5.45 12.66 -2.28
N SER A 240 -4.94 13.36 -1.26
CA SER A 240 -5.76 13.91 -0.18
C SER A 240 -6.73 14.97 -0.70
N PHE A 241 -6.29 15.81 -1.63
CA PHE A 241 -7.13 16.77 -2.36
C PHE A 241 -8.21 16.06 -3.17
N LEU A 242 -7.87 15.08 -4.00
CA LEU A 242 -8.85 14.35 -4.82
C LEU A 242 -9.90 13.68 -3.93
N LEU A 243 -9.47 13.00 -2.85
CA LEU A 243 -10.37 12.40 -1.87
C LEU A 243 -11.29 13.43 -1.20
N ASN A 244 -10.82 14.67 -0.98
CA ASN A 244 -11.64 15.73 -0.42
C ASN A 244 -12.60 16.33 -1.47
N ALA A 245 -12.14 16.51 -2.71
CA ALA A 245 -12.94 17.01 -3.82
C ALA A 245 -14.13 16.09 -4.15
N ILE A 246 -13.96 14.78 -4.01
CA ILE A 246 -15.06 13.80 -4.16
C ILE A 246 -16.07 13.93 -3.02
N ARG A 247 -15.60 14.11 -1.77
CA ARG A 247 -16.47 14.15 -0.58
C ARG A 247 -17.21 15.48 -0.43
N HIS A 248 -16.53 16.57 -0.78
CA HIS A 248 -16.99 17.94 -0.59
C HIS A 248 -16.72 18.74 -1.86
N PRO A 249 -17.43 18.44 -2.97
CA PRO A 249 -17.23 19.16 -4.23
C PRO A 249 -17.63 20.62 -4.07
N SER A 250 -16.82 21.53 -4.61
CA SER A 250 -17.13 22.95 -4.76
C SER A 250 -16.98 23.35 -6.22
N ALA A 251 -17.56 24.48 -6.61
CA ALA A 251 -17.41 24.97 -7.99
C ALA A 251 -15.92 25.10 -8.38
N GLY A 252 -15.08 25.63 -7.48
CA GLY A 252 -13.64 25.78 -7.71
C GLY A 252 -12.90 24.44 -7.83
N THR A 253 -13.23 23.43 -7.00
CA THR A 253 -12.57 22.11 -7.13
C THR A 253 -12.97 21.38 -8.41
N LEU A 254 -14.26 21.45 -8.80
CA LEU A 254 -14.75 20.84 -10.04
C LEU A 254 -14.17 21.53 -11.28
N GLN A 255 -14.09 22.87 -11.27
CA GLN A 255 -13.51 23.65 -12.37
C GLN A 255 -12.01 23.38 -12.50
N PHE A 256 -11.29 23.35 -11.38
CA PHE A 256 -9.86 23.01 -11.36
C PHE A 256 -9.61 21.63 -11.97
N CYS A 257 -10.31 20.60 -11.48
CA CYS A 257 -10.12 19.23 -11.98
C CYS A 257 -10.42 19.14 -13.48
N ARG A 258 -11.50 19.78 -13.96
CA ARG A 258 -11.80 19.83 -15.39
C ARG A 258 -10.68 20.51 -16.19
N ALA A 259 -10.15 21.63 -15.68
CA ALA A 259 -9.14 22.42 -16.37
C ALA A 259 -7.77 21.73 -16.44
N ILE A 260 -7.41 20.96 -15.43
CA ILE A 260 -6.14 20.21 -15.39
C ILE A 260 -6.23 18.82 -16.05
N GLY A 261 -7.43 18.40 -16.47
CA GLY A 261 -7.67 17.12 -17.16
C GLY A 261 -8.01 15.94 -16.24
N VAL A 262 -8.38 16.20 -14.97
CA VAL A 262 -8.83 15.16 -14.05
C VAL A 262 -10.30 14.82 -14.30
N GLU A 263 -10.57 13.53 -14.51
CA GLU A 263 -11.89 12.97 -14.67
C GLU A 263 -12.48 12.55 -13.30
N ILE A 264 -13.13 13.49 -12.62
CA ILE A 264 -13.77 13.23 -11.32
C ILE A 264 -14.81 12.11 -11.39
N SER A 265 -15.51 11.95 -12.51
CA SER A 265 -16.54 10.90 -12.70
C SER A 265 -15.99 9.47 -12.55
N LEU A 266 -14.70 9.26 -12.83
CA LEU A 266 -14.05 7.96 -12.62
C LEU A 266 -13.82 7.68 -11.13
N LEU A 267 -13.68 8.72 -10.32
CA LEU A 267 -13.40 8.61 -8.90
C LEU A 267 -14.66 8.24 -8.14
N GLN A 268 -14.59 7.15 -7.38
CA GLN A 268 -15.67 6.71 -6.52
C GLN A 268 -15.42 7.17 -5.07
N PRO A 269 -16.40 7.78 -4.39
CA PRO A 269 -16.28 8.05 -2.97
C PRO A 269 -16.11 6.73 -2.23
N SER A 270 -15.00 6.57 -1.50
CA SER A 270 -14.89 5.45 -0.58
C SER A 270 -16.02 5.55 0.43
N SER A 271 -16.87 4.53 0.44
CA SER A 271 -18.01 4.44 1.33
C SER A 271 -17.58 4.41 2.81
N LEU A 272 -16.29 4.28 3.14
CA LEU A 272 -15.87 4.15 4.53
C LEU A 272 -15.01 5.29 5.05
N GLY A 273 -14.71 6.30 4.21
CA GLY A 273 -13.83 7.41 4.60
C GLY A 273 -12.47 6.95 5.13
N LEU A 274 -12.03 5.77 4.68
CA LEU A 274 -10.78 5.16 5.12
C LEU A 274 -9.57 5.90 4.51
N PRO A 275 -8.41 5.85 5.17
CA PRO A 275 -7.16 6.34 4.57
C PRO A 275 -6.84 5.60 3.26
N PHE A 276 -6.08 6.26 2.40
CA PHE A 276 -5.69 5.75 1.07
C PHE A 276 -5.17 4.31 1.11
N GLU A 277 -4.33 3.96 2.08
CA GLU A 277 -3.71 2.63 2.21
C GLU A 277 -4.72 1.50 2.50
N TYR A 278 -5.93 1.81 2.92
CA TYR A 278 -6.99 0.82 3.20
C TYR A 278 -7.96 0.62 2.05
N LEU A 279 -7.81 1.40 0.97
CA LEU A 279 -8.63 1.29 -0.22
C LEU A 279 -8.24 0.04 -1.02
N SER A 280 -9.22 -0.55 -1.69
CA SER A 280 -8.99 -1.69 -2.58
C SER A 280 -8.02 -1.33 -3.71
N PRO A 281 -7.37 -2.32 -4.35
CA PRO A 281 -6.52 -2.09 -5.51
C PRO A 281 -7.23 -1.29 -6.61
N ALA A 282 -8.52 -1.58 -6.86
CA ALA A 282 -9.33 -0.88 -7.86
C ALA A 282 -9.52 0.61 -7.51
N GLU A 283 -9.93 0.92 -6.28
CA GLU A 283 -10.11 2.31 -5.83
C GLU A 283 -8.79 3.09 -5.87
N ARG A 284 -7.68 2.48 -5.39
CA ARG A 284 -6.36 3.11 -5.46
C ARG A 284 -5.90 3.33 -6.89
N SER A 285 -6.17 2.38 -7.79
CA SER A 285 -5.75 2.45 -9.19
C SER A 285 -6.26 3.74 -9.85
N VAL A 286 -7.57 4.02 -9.73
CA VAL A 286 -8.16 5.25 -10.29
C VAL A 286 -7.58 6.51 -9.65
N LEU A 287 -7.46 6.52 -8.32
CA LEU A 287 -6.89 7.67 -7.59
C LEU A 287 -5.47 7.97 -8.04
N LEU A 288 -4.63 6.94 -8.21
CA LEU A 288 -3.25 7.09 -8.66
C LEU A 288 -3.20 7.59 -10.11
N GLY A 289 -4.06 7.08 -11.00
CA GLY A 289 -4.13 7.55 -12.38
C GLY A 289 -4.53 9.03 -12.48
N GLN A 290 -5.51 9.48 -11.68
CA GLN A 290 -5.89 10.90 -11.62
C GLN A 290 -4.84 11.76 -10.90
N THR A 291 -4.14 11.21 -9.92
CA THR A 291 -2.99 11.87 -9.27
C THR A 291 -1.88 12.12 -10.28
N TRP A 292 -1.60 11.14 -11.14
CA TRP A 292 -0.58 11.24 -12.18
C TRP A 292 -0.85 12.39 -13.16
N VAL A 293 -2.11 12.59 -13.57
CA VAL A 293 -2.50 13.71 -14.44
C VAL A 293 -2.06 15.05 -13.84
N ILE A 294 -2.31 15.26 -12.55
CA ILE A 294 -1.90 16.49 -11.85
C ILE A 294 -0.37 16.55 -11.71
N MET A 295 0.27 15.43 -11.34
CA MET A 295 1.73 15.37 -11.17
C MET A 295 2.48 15.68 -12.47
N GLN A 296 1.97 15.21 -13.61
CA GLN A 296 2.56 15.45 -14.94
C GLN A 296 2.34 16.86 -15.46
N ALA A 297 1.29 17.54 -15.03
CA ALA A 297 1.10 18.96 -15.35
C ALA A 297 2.20 19.84 -14.72
N GLY A 298 2.82 19.38 -13.62
CA GLY A 298 3.87 20.10 -12.92
C GLY A 298 3.34 21.22 -12.00
N PRO A 299 4.22 21.77 -11.16
CA PRO A 299 3.84 22.77 -10.17
C PRO A 299 3.36 24.08 -10.79
N GLU A 300 3.98 24.54 -11.88
CA GLU A 300 3.67 25.82 -12.52
C GLU A 300 2.24 25.82 -13.07
N ARG A 301 1.89 24.78 -13.84
CA ARG A 301 0.54 24.63 -14.40
C ARG A 301 -0.51 24.40 -13.31
N PHE A 302 -0.16 23.65 -12.27
CA PHE A 302 -1.03 23.49 -11.10
C PHE A 302 -1.35 24.86 -10.48
N MET A 303 -0.32 25.68 -10.21
CA MET A 303 -0.50 26.97 -9.54
C MET A 303 -1.30 27.95 -10.39
N GLU A 304 -0.99 28.04 -11.70
CA GLU A 304 -1.74 28.86 -12.66
C GLU A 304 -3.24 28.52 -12.63
N LEU A 305 -3.58 27.24 -12.81
CA LEU A 305 -4.96 26.80 -12.84
C LEU A 305 -5.65 26.97 -11.48
N ALA A 306 -4.95 26.67 -10.38
CA ALA A 306 -5.49 26.82 -9.03
C ALA A 306 -5.86 28.29 -8.71
N SER A 307 -5.05 29.25 -9.17
CA SER A 307 -5.37 30.67 -9.08
C SER A 307 -6.55 31.05 -9.97
N CYS A 308 -6.55 30.65 -11.25
CA CYS A 308 -7.61 30.99 -12.21
C CYS A 308 -8.99 30.45 -11.80
N THR A 309 -9.05 29.28 -11.16
CA THR A 309 -10.32 28.67 -10.74
C THR A 309 -10.71 28.99 -9.29
N GLY A 310 -9.91 29.79 -8.58
CA GLY A 310 -10.15 30.12 -7.18
C GLY A 310 -10.17 28.89 -6.27
N LEU A 311 -9.24 27.95 -6.47
CA LEU A 311 -9.19 26.70 -5.70
C LEU A 311 -8.98 27.01 -4.21
N PRO A 312 -9.89 26.58 -3.30
CA PRO A 312 -9.80 26.99 -1.91
C PRO A 312 -8.77 26.15 -1.14
N ILE A 313 -8.06 26.77 -0.19
CA ILE A 313 -7.09 26.06 0.67
C ILE A 313 -7.74 24.95 1.50
N SER A 314 -9.03 25.07 1.84
CA SER A 314 -9.80 24.05 2.54
C SER A 314 -10.02 22.76 1.72
N ALA A 315 -9.72 22.79 0.41
CA ALA A 315 -9.70 21.60 -0.43
C ALA A 315 -8.56 20.65 -0.03
N PHE A 316 -7.52 21.14 0.67
CA PHE A 316 -6.37 20.36 1.13
C PHE A 316 -6.44 20.18 2.66
N PRO A 317 -6.49 18.94 3.16
CA PRO A 317 -6.28 18.68 4.58
C PRO A 317 -4.92 19.22 5.04
N ALA A 318 -4.79 19.54 6.33
CA ALA A 318 -3.56 20.11 6.89
C ALA A 318 -2.31 19.30 6.48
N LEU A 319 -1.29 20.00 5.97
CA LEU A 319 -0.01 19.40 5.65
C LEU A 319 0.63 18.81 6.91
N ALA A 320 1.25 17.64 6.76
CA ALA A 320 2.13 17.12 7.80
C ALA A 320 3.30 18.08 8.04
N THR A 321 3.80 18.11 9.28
CA THR A 321 5.04 18.79 9.64
C THR A 321 6.18 18.26 8.76
N GLY A 322 6.89 19.14 8.04
CA GLY A 322 7.95 18.75 7.10
C GLY A 322 7.53 18.63 5.63
N ALA A 323 6.44 19.29 5.22
CA ALA A 323 6.07 19.36 3.81
C ALA A 323 7.19 20.00 2.95
N PRO A 324 7.45 19.48 1.73
CA PRO A 324 8.43 20.05 0.82
C PRO A 324 8.14 21.53 0.51
N GLU A 325 9.16 22.34 0.28
CA GLU A 325 8.98 23.78 -0.01
C GLU A 325 8.05 24.02 -1.21
N ILE A 326 8.18 23.20 -2.26
CA ILE A 326 7.30 23.26 -3.43
C ILE A 326 5.82 23.02 -3.07
N ALA A 327 5.53 22.17 -2.09
CA ALA A 327 4.16 21.98 -1.63
C ALA A 327 3.63 23.24 -0.93
N LYS A 328 4.48 23.95 -0.19
CA LYS A 328 4.11 25.24 0.43
C LYS A 328 3.86 26.31 -0.63
N GLU A 329 4.69 26.37 -1.67
CA GLU A 329 4.50 27.26 -2.82
C GLU A 329 3.16 26.97 -3.51
N MET A 330 2.87 25.71 -3.83
CA MET A 330 1.59 25.29 -4.42
C MET A 330 0.38 25.68 -3.56
N LEU A 331 0.47 25.57 -2.23
CA LEU A 331 -0.63 25.97 -1.34
C LEU A 331 -0.75 27.49 -1.14
N SER A 332 0.31 28.25 -1.42
CA SER A 332 0.33 29.70 -1.21
C SER A 332 -0.58 30.47 -2.17
N VAL A 333 -0.78 29.94 -3.37
CA VAL A 333 -1.63 30.53 -4.42
C VAL A 333 -3.12 30.19 -4.27
N LEU A 334 -3.48 29.37 -3.28
CA LEU A 334 -4.84 28.94 -3.04
C LEU A 334 -5.67 30.02 -2.36
N THR A 335 -6.96 30.05 -2.68
CA THR A 335 -7.88 31.06 -2.14
C THR A 335 -8.18 30.79 -0.67
N ARG A 336 -7.99 31.82 0.16
CA ARG A 336 -8.38 31.80 1.58
C ARG A 336 -9.73 32.48 1.75
N HIS A 337 -10.79 31.70 1.91
CA HIS A 337 -12.05 32.26 2.38
C HIS A 337 -11.97 32.49 3.90
N SER A 338 -12.52 33.61 4.38
CA SER A 338 -12.70 33.82 5.81
C SER A 338 -13.58 32.70 6.36
N GLN A 339 -13.19 32.08 7.47
CA GLN A 339 -14.04 31.09 8.12
C GLN A 339 -15.34 31.76 8.53
N HIS A 340 -16.42 31.52 7.80
CA HIS A 340 -17.75 31.83 8.29
C HIS A 340 -17.99 30.93 9.50
N ARG A 341 -17.93 31.47 10.72
CA ARG A 341 -18.30 30.74 11.94
C ARG A 341 -19.71 30.19 11.71
N PRO A 342 -19.93 28.87 11.62
CA PRO A 342 -21.27 28.35 11.57
C PRO A 342 -21.89 28.67 12.94
N GLY A 343 -22.99 29.42 12.94
CA GLY A 343 -23.79 29.58 14.15
C GLY A 343 -24.11 28.19 14.69
N ARG A 344 -23.80 27.97 15.98
CA ARG A 344 -24.00 26.72 16.71
C ARG A 344 -25.51 26.37 16.68
N LYS A 345 -25.97 25.66 15.65
CA LYS A 345 -27.25 24.96 15.67
C LYS A 345 -26.94 23.50 15.94
N GLY A 346 -27.24 23.05 17.15
CA GLY A 346 -27.26 21.63 17.50
C GLY A 346 -28.38 20.94 16.73
N GLN A 347 -28.13 20.59 15.47
CA GLN A 347 -28.94 19.62 14.75
C GLN A 347 -28.28 18.26 14.95
N ARG A 348 -29.03 17.32 15.57
CA ARG A 348 -28.73 15.89 15.46
C ARG A 348 -28.56 15.59 13.97
N GLN A 349 -27.36 15.24 13.55
CA GLN A 349 -27.11 14.81 12.18
C GLN A 349 -27.94 13.57 11.91
N SER A 350 -28.97 13.71 11.07
CA SER A 350 -29.66 12.56 10.50
C SER A 350 -28.69 11.90 9.51
N HIS A 351 -28.21 10.70 9.84
CA HIS A 351 -27.41 9.91 8.90
C HIS A 351 -28.21 9.66 7.63
N THR A 352 -27.61 9.91 6.47
CA THR A 352 -28.22 9.54 5.19
C THR A 352 -28.33 8.02 5.09
N PRO A 353 -29.23 7.45 4.27
CA PRO A 353 -29.29 6.00 4.05
C PRO A 353 -27.94 5.41 3.64
N LEU A 354 -27.16 6.18 2.87
CA LEU A 354 -25.78 5.83 2.52
C LEU A 354 -24.89 5.77 3.77
N ASP A 355 -24.90 6.80 4.63
CA ASP A 355 -24.10 6.80 5.87
C ASP A 355 -24.44 5.63 6.81
N VAL A 356 -25.73 5.29 6.94
CA VAL A 356 -26.18 4.13 7.74
C VAL A 356 -25.67 2.82 7.14
N TRP A 357 -25.77 2.68 5.81
CA TRP A 357 -25.25 1.51 5.10
C TRP A 357 -23.73 1.38 5.21
N GLN A 358 -23.02 2.51 5.19
CA GLN A 358 -21.58 2.56 5.42
C GLN A 358 -21.20 2.16 6.85
N MET A 359 -21.94 2.65 7.85
CA MET A 359 -21.76 2.25 9.25
C MET A 359 -22.02 0.75 9.43
N TRP A 360 -23.05 0.22 8.77
CA TRP A 360 -23.35 -1.21 8.73
C TRP A 360 -22.21 -2.03 8.12
N HIS A 361 -21.65 -1.62 6.98
CA HIS A 361 -20.49 -2.32 6.40
C HIS A 361 -19.24 -2.23 7.27
N ARG A 362 -18.99 -1.11 7.96
CA ARG A 362 -17.90 -1.03 8.95
C ARG A 362 -18.13 -2.00 10.10
N LEU A 363 -19.37 -2.10 10.57
CA LEU A 363 -19.76 -3.05 11.63
C LEU A 363 -19.59 -4.49 11.16
N GLN A 364 -20.07 -4.85 9.97
CA GLN A 364 -19.89 -6.19 9.39
C GLN A 364 -18.42 -6.57 9.23
N ARG A 365 -17.57 -5.64 8.73
CA ARG A 365 -16.12 -5.89 8.70
C ARG A 365 -15.57 -6.09 10.10
N ARG A 366 -16.05 -5.34 11.09
CA ARG A 366 -15.62 -5.47 12.50
C ARG A 366 -16.09 -6.78 13.12
N THR A 367 -17.30 -7.25 12.85
CA THR A 367 -17.83 -8.53 13.35
C THR A 367 -17.11 -9.70 12.71
N HIS A 368 -16.92 -9.71 11.38
CA HIS A 368 -16.10 -10.71 10.69
C HIS A 368 -14.64 -10.72 11.20
N ARG A 369 -14.03 -9.54 11.40
CA ARG A 369 -12.68 -9.41 12.00
C ARG A 369 -12.60 -9.95 13.43
N ASN A 370 -13.73 -10.00 14.15
CA ASN A 370 -13.79 -10.47 15.53
C ASN A 370 -14.22 -11.94 15.65
N GLY A 371 -14.48 -12.64 14.54
CA GLY A 371 -15.03 -14.00 14.58
C GLY A 371 -16.44 -14.08 15.18
N ILE A 372 -17.14 -12.96 15.28
CA ILE A 372 -18.55 -12.90 15.69
C ILE A 372 -19.34 -13.21 14.42
N SER A 373 -19.60 -14.50 14.21
CA SER A 373 -20.47 -15.01 13.15
C SER A 373 -21.88 -15.18 13.71
#